data_AF-A0A925TVF4-F1
#
_entry.id   AF-A0A925TVF4-F1
#
_cell.length_a   1.000
_cell.length_b   1.000
_cell.length_c   1.000
_cell.angle_alpha   90.00
_cell.angle_beta   90.00
_cell.angle_gamma   90.00
#
_symmetry.space_group_name_H-M   'P 1'
#
loop_
_entity.id
_entity.type
_entity.pdbx_description
1 polymer ?
#
loop_
_entity_poly.entity_id
_entity_poly.type
_entity_poly.pdbx_seq_one_letter_code
_entity_poly.pdbx_strand_id
1 'polypeptide(L)'
;MKAIYKILFSVELLHDYYNHRQAFEDLSLQPSPETEKILRGYRTICKVLKNKLYALIEVDNEGKPYISISKNTVLRFHLKAWSRFNKQNRAI
;
A
#
# COMPACT_ATOMS: atom_id res chain seq x y z
N MET A 1 2.05 -26.49 6.10
CA MET A 1 2.30 -26.05 4.71
C MET A 1 2.80 -24.61 4.74
N LYS A 2 3.81 -24.27 3.93
CA LYS A 2 4.39 -22.92 3.87
C LYS A 2 3.56 -22.06 2.91
N ALA A 3 3.05 -20.92 3.37
CA ALA A 3 2.34 -19.98 2.50
C ALA A 3 3.31 -19.36 1.49
N ILE A 4 2.90 -19.31 0.22
CA ILE A 4 3.65 -18.70 -0.89
C ILE A 4 2.93 -17.41 -1.27
N TYR A 5 3.69 -16.32 -1.42
CA TYR A 5 3.14 -15.02 -1.81
C TYR A 5 3.78 -14.56 -3.13
N LYS A 6 2.96 -13.95 -4.00
CA LYS A 6 3.41 -13.27 -5.20
C LYS A 6 2.93 -11.83 -5.21
N ILE A 7 3.66 -10.95 -5.90
CA ILE A 7 3.22 -9.58 -6.14
C ILE A 7 2.02 -9.63 -7.08
N LEU A 8 0.89 -9.11 -6.61
CA LEU A 8 -0.30 -8.92 -7.41
C LEU A 8 -0.17 -7.65 -8.25
N PHE A 9 0.21 -6.55 -7.60
CA PHE A 9 0.57 -5.29 -8.25
C PHE A 9 1.46 -4.47 -7.32
N SER A 10 2.09 -3.45 -7.89
CA SER A 10 2.75 -2.39 -7.13
C SER A 10 2.34 -1.01 -7.66
N VAL A 11 2.31 -0.04 -6.77
CA VAL A 11 2.14 1.38 -7.11
C VAL A 11 3.43 2.09 -6.75
N GLU A 12 4.00 2.84 -7.68
CA GLU A 12 5.27 3.55 -7.52
C GLU A 12 5.10 5.02 -7.83
N LEU A 13 5.62 5.88 -6.94
CA LEU A 13 5.71 7.32 -7.18
C LEU A 13 7.06 7.62 -7.86
N LEU A 14 7.01 8.11 -9.10
CA LEU A 14 8.20 8.28 -9.95
C LEU A 14 8.87 9.65 -9.84
N HIS A 15 8.20 10.64 -9.24
CA HIS A 15 8.75 11.99 -9.14
C HIS A 15 9.91 12.04 -8.13
N ASP A 16 11.01 12.72 -8.49
CA ASP A 16 12.26 12.75 -7.71
C ASP A 16 12.08 13.19 -6.27
N TYR A 17 11.16 14.11 -6.02
CA TYR A 17 10.75 14.51 -4.68
C TYR A 17 10.46 13.29 -3.78
N TYR A 18 9.74 12.29 -4.29
CA TYR A 18 9.41 11.08 -3.54
C TYR A 18 10.54 10.05 -3.50
N ASN A 19 11.65 10.23 -4.21
CA ASN A 19 12.81 9.32 -4.08
C ASN A 19 13.70 9.69 -2.88
N HIS A 20 13.49 10.88 -2.31
CA HIS A 20 14.25 11.37 -1.17
C HIS A 20 13.71 10.80 0.15
N ARG A 21 14.64 10.45 1.07
CA ARG A 21 14.29 9.79 2.34
C ARG A 21 13.31 10.58 3.20
N GLN A 22 13.41 11.91 3.17
CA GLN A 22 12.53 12.84 3.91
C GLN A 22 11.08 12.78 3.42
N ALA A 23 10.84 12.60 2.13
CA ALA A 23 9.48 12.52 1.60
C ALA A 23 8.71 11.28 2.12
N PHE A 24 9.40 10.20 2.52
CA PHE A 24 8.76 9.02 3.13
C PHE A 24 8.32 9.19 4.57
N GLU A 25 8.91 10.16 5.28
CA GLU A 25 8.51 10.48 6.65
C GLU A 25 7.27 11.38 6.66
N ASP A 26 7.10 12.19 5.62
CA ASP A 26 6.03 13.17 5.51
C ASP A 26 4.87 12.69 4.62
N LEU A 27 5.07 11.71 3.73
CA LEU A 27 4.04 11.24 2.80
C LEU A 27 3.99 9.71 2.75
N SER A 28 2.77 9.16 2.75
CA SER A 28 2.54 7.72 2.72
C SER A 28 1.41 7.38 1.76
N LEU A 29 1.63 6.39 0.89
CA LEU A 29 0.58 5.84 0.04
C LEU A 29 -0.28 4.89 0.88
N GLN A 30 -1.59 5.16 0.98
CA GLN A 30 -2.50 4.35 1.78
C GLN A 30 -3.70 3.90 0.96
N PRO A 31 -4.19 2.65 1.12
CA PRO A 31 -5.47 2.26 0.58
C PRO A 31 -6.60 3.07 1.23
N SER A 32 -7.65 3.39 0.46
CA SER A 32 -8.93 3.84 1.04
C SER A 32 -9.50 2.77 1.98
N PRO A 33 -10.36 3.13 2.95
CA PRO A 33 -11.00 2.15 3.83
C PRO A 33 -11.76 1.04 3.07
N GLU A 34 -12.43 1.38 1.98
CA GLU A 34 -13.11 0.42 1.12
C GLU A 34 -12.11 -0.53 0.44
N THR A 35 -11.01 0.03 -0.08
CA THR A 35 -9.94 -0.76 -0.72
C THR A 35 -9.26 -1.67 0.29
N GLU A 36 -9.04 -1.22 1.51
CA GLU A 36 -8.48 -2.04 2.58
C GLU A 36 -9.39 -3.23 2.90
N LYS A 37 -10.71 -3.02 3.00
CA LYS A 37 -11.67 -4.11 3.20
C LYS A 37 -11.65 -5.11 2.04
N ILE A 38 -11.63 -4.62 0.80
CA ILE A 38 -11.55 -5.45 -0.40
C ILE A 38 -10.28 -6.31 -0.38
N LEU A 39 -9.12 -5.69 -0.15
CA LEU A 39 -7.82 -6.37 -0.17
C LEU A 39 -7.69 -7.40 0.97
N ARG A 40 -8.21 -7.09 2.17
CA ARG A 40 -8.30 -8.07 3.26
C ARG A 40 -9.21 -9.25 2.90
N GLY A 41 -10.33 -9.01 2.23
CA GLY A 41 -11.24 -10.06 1.73
C GLY A 41 -10.56 -11.02 0.76
N TYR A 42 -9.62 -10.53 -0.04
CA TYR A 42 -8.81 -11.33 -0.97
C TYR A 42 -7.49 -11.86 -0.36
N ARG A 43 -7.33 -11.81 0.97
CA ARG A 43 -6.09 -12.22 1.67
C ARG A 43 -4.83 -11.55 1.13
N THR A 44 -4.96 -10.30 0.70
CA THR A 44 -3.84 -9.53 0.18
C THR A 44 -3.13 -8.82 1.32
N ILE A 45 -1.81 -8.89 1.33
CA ILE A 45 -0.94 -8.12 2.23
C ILE A 45 -0.50 -6.85 1.50
N CYS A 46 -0.81 -5.69 2.08
CA CYS A 46 -0.32 -4.41 1.58
C CYS A 46 0.86 -3.92 2.42
N LYS A 47 1.96 -3.58 1.77
CA LYS A 47 3.14 -3.03 2.43
C LYS A 47 3.70 -1.85 1.66
N VAL A 48 3.93 -0.75 2.36
CA VAL A 48 4.62 0.41 1.82
C VAL A 48 6.11 0.30 2.15
N LEU A 49 6.95 0.43 1.14
CA LEU A 49 8.40 0.47 1.24
C LEU A 49 8.89 1.65 0.40
N LYS A 50 9.39 2.71 1.05
CA LYS A 50 9.82 3.94 0.38
C LYS A 50 8.67 4.54 -0.46
N ASN A 51 8.91 4.81 -1.74
CA ASN A 51 7.97 5.40 -2.71
C ASN A 51 7.04 4.35 -3.35
N LYS A 52 7.08 3.11 -2.88
CA LYS A 52 6.36 1.99 -3.48
C LYS A 52 5.41 1.35 -2.49
N LEU A 53 4.20 1.07 -2.95
CA LEU A 53 3.28 0.15 -2.28
C LEU A 53 3.30 -1.16 -3.03
N TYR A 54 3.45 -2.25 -2.28
CA TYR A 54 3.36 -3.62 -2.76
C TYR A 54 2.08 -4.26 -2.23
N ALA A 55 1.29 -4.82 -3.14
CA ALA A 55 0.18 -5.71 -2.82
C ALA A 55 0.61 -7.15 -3.14
N LEU A 56 0.66 -7.98 -2.12
CA LEU A 56 1.08 -9.38 -2.19
C LEU A 56 -0.13 -10.28 -1.97
N ILE A 57 -0.34 -11.26 -2.83
CA ILE A 57 -1.43 -12.24 -2.70
C ILE A 57 -0.88 -13.63 -2.40
N GLU A 58 -1.58 -14.35 -1.54
CA GLU A 58 -1.30 -15.75 -1.26
C GLU A 58 -1.68 -16.62 -2.46
N VAL A 59 -0.78 -17.50 -2.88
CA VAL A 59 -0.96 -18.37 -4.05
C VAL A 59 -0.77 -19.84 -3.70
N ASP A 60 -1.39 -20.70 -4.50
CA ASP A 60 -1.19 -22.14 -4.46
C ASP A 60 0.16 -22.58 -5.07
N ASN A 61 0.40 -23.89 -5.09
CA ASN A 61 1.63 -24.47 -5.66
C ASN A 61 1.76 -24.26 -7.18
N GLU A 62 0.66 -23.96 -7.87
CA GLU A 62 0.65 -23.60 -9.30
C GLU A 62 0.84 -22.09 -9.51
N GLY A 63 0.90 -21.31 -8.42
CA GLY A 63 1.05 -19.87 -8.44
C GLY A 63 -0.23 -19.11 -8.76
N LYS A 64 -1.40 -19.74 -8.64
CA LYS A 64 -2.71 -19.09 -8.79
C LYS A 64 -3.19 -18.56 -7.43
N PRO A 65 -3.89 -17.42 -7.40
CA PRO A 65 -4.43 -16.90 -6.15
C PRO A 65 -5.53 -17.81 -5.60
N TYR A 66 -5.51 -18.07 -4.30
CA TYR A 66 -6.56 -18.87 -3.64
C TYR A 66 -7.95 -18.24 -3.75
N ILE A 67 -8.01 -16.91 -3.82
CA ILE A 67 -9.26 -16.16 -4.01
C ILE A 67 -9.09 -15.31 -5.27
N SER A 68 -9.89 -15.58 -6.28
CA SER A 68 -9.84 -14.83 -7.54
C SER A 68 -10.40 -13.42 -7.33
N ILE A 69 -9.61 -12.42 -7.75
CA ILE A 69 -10.04 -11.03 -7.73
C ILE A 69 -10.85 -10.75 -9.00
N SER A 70 -12.05 -10.19 -8.83
CA SER A 70 -12.88 -9.79 -9.97
C SER A 70 -12.14 -8.79 -10.85
N LYS A 71 -12.20 -8.98 -12.17
CA LYS A 71 -11.59 -8.07 -13.17
C LYS A 71 -12.15 -6.64 -13.10
N ASN A 72 -13.33 -6.46 -12.52
CA ASN A 72 -13.99 -5.16 -12.37
C ASN A 72 -13.71 -4.52 -11.00
N THR A 73 -12.82 -5.09 -10.20
CA THR A 73 -12.47 -4.56 -8.88
C THR A 73 -11.73 -3.24 -9.05
N VAL A 74 -12.26 -2.17 -8.45
CA VAL A 74 -11.62 -0.86 -8.41
C VAL A 74 -10.93 -0.68 -7.06
N LEU A 75 -9.62 -0.43 -7.09
CA LEU A 75 -8.81 -0.17 -5.91
C LEU A 75 -8.40 1.30 -5.92
N ARG A 76 -8.67 2.01 -4.81
CA ARG A 76 -8.37 3.43 -4.64
C ARG A 76 -7.32 3.62 -3.54
N PHE A 77 -6.27 4.35 -3.90
CA PHE A 77 -5.18 4.71 -3.02
C PHE A 77 -5.08 6.23 -2.91
N HIS A 78 -4.68 6.70 -1.74
CA HIS A 78 -4.48 8.11 -1.45
C HIS A 78 -3.05 8.34 -1.02
N LEU A 79 -2.49 9.47 -1.45
CA LEU A 79 -1.27 9.98 -0.88
C LEU A 79 -1.62 10.82 0.35
N LYS A 80 -1.26 10.34 1.54
CA LYS A 80 -1.54 11.03 2.80
C LYS A 80 -0.29 11.76 3.27
N ALA A 81 -0.41 13.06 3.50
CA ALA A 81 0.62 13.86 4.17
C ALA A 81 0.49 13.72 5.69
N TRP A 82 1.60 13.46 6.36
CA TRP A 82 1.78 13.52 7.80
C TRP A 82 2.29 14.91 8.15
N SER A 83 1.44 15.73 8.77
CA SER A 83 1.90 17.01 9.30
C SER A 83 2.74 16.78 10.56
N ARG A 84 4.06 16.91 10.47
CA ARG A 84 4.94 17.08 11.65
C ARG A 84 4.84 18.49 12.24
N PHE A 85 4.01 19.39 11.69
CA PHE A 85 3.92 20.80 12.10
C PHE A 85 3.06 21.10 13.34
N ASN A 86 2.66 20.09 14.13
CA ASN A 86 1.80 20.31 15.31
C ASN A 86 2.55 20.16 16.65
N LYS A 87 3.76 20.71 16.78
CA LYS A 87 4.47 20.73 18.07
C LYS A 87 5.30 21.97 18.41
N GLN A 88 5.12 23.12 17.74
CA GLN A 88 5.87 24.34 18.06
C GLN A 88 5.06 25.62 18.34
N ASN A 89 3.73 25.61 18.39
CA ASN A 89 2.94 26.82 18.73
C ASN A 89 1.94 26.59 19.86
N ARG A 90 2.41 26.16 21.04
CA ARG A 90 1.69 26.29 22.32
C ARG A 90 2.66 26.61 23.45
N ALA A 91 3.23 27.80 23.42
CA ALA A 91 3.77 28.50 24.59
C ALA A 91 3.97 29.97 24.18
N ILE A 92 2.87 30.72 24.21
CA ILE A 92 2.90 32.16 24.54
C ILE A 92 2.39 32.22 25.97
#